data_AF-A0AAV7IFD8-F1
#
_entry.id   AF-A0AAV7IFD8-F1
#
_cell.length_a   1.000
_cell.length_b   1.000
_cell.length_c   1.000
_cell.angle_alpha   90.00
_cell.angle_beta   90.00
_cell.angle_gamma   90.00
#
_symmetry.space_group_name_H-M   'P 1'
#
loop_
_entity.id
_entity.type
_entity.pdbx_description
1 polymer ?
#
loop_
_entity_poly.entity_id
_entity_poly.type
_entity_poly.pdbx_seq_one_letter_code
_entity_poly.pdbx_strand_id
1 'polypeptide(L)'
;MATAKDCKKCGPGYRSPKEAMSGPREKIMYVVCISTDDNKADVLSTVDVDPTSPTYCQIIHKLRMPYVGDELHHAGWNICSSCPDSKLKRDTFVLPCLMSDRVYFIDTSNARAPAIKKVLEPEEMHKHGLATPHTAHCSPTGEIIISTMGKPNGDGLGDF
;
A
#
# COMPACT_ATOMS: atom_id res chain seq x y z
N MET A 1 1.66 -11.90 -11.69
CA MET A 1 0.38 -11.44 -12.28
C MET A 1 0.18 -12.18 -13.59
N ALA A 2 -1.02 -12.71 -13.84
CA ALA A 2 -1.33 -13.32 -15.14
C ALA A 2 -1.01 -12.31 -16.25
N THR A 3 -0.26 -12.74 -17.26
CA THR A 3 0.12 -11.91 -18.40
C THR A 3 -1.13 -11.45 -19.13
N ALA A 4 -1.17 -10.17 -19.47
CA ALA A 4 -2.34 -9.40 -19.92
C ALA A 4 -3.02 -9.88 -21.24
N LYS A 5 -2.71 -11.05 -21.79
CA LYS A 5 -3.14 -11.41 -23.15
C LYS A 5 -4.51 -12.08 -23.27
N ASP A 6 -5.11 -12.66 -22.21
CA ASP A 6 -6.30 -13.51 -22.40
C ASP A 6 -7.53 -13.24 -21.52
N CYS A 7 -7.56 -12.15 -20.76
CA CYS A 7 -8.69 -11.93 -19.87
C CYS A 7 -9.51 -10.69 -20.32
N LYS A 8 -10.66 -10.96 -20.95
CA LYS A 8 -11.65 -9.96 -21.39
C LYS A 8 -12.61 -9.52 -20.26
N LYS A 9 -12.37 -9.96 -19.01
CA LYS A 9 -13.19 -9.69 -17.81
C LYS A 9 -12.34 -9.62 -16.52
N CYS A 10 -11.23 -8.88 -16.50
CA CYS A 10 -10.36 -8.85 -15.32
C CYS A 10 -10.63 -7.61 -14.49
N GLY A 11 -11.44 -7.76 -13.45
CA GLY A 11 -11.26 -6.89 -12.30
C GLY A 11 -9.92 -7.16 -11.61
N PRO A 12 -9.53 -6.29 -10.68
CA PRO A 12 -8.25 -6.38 -9.96
C PRO A 12 -8.12 -7.58 -9.00
N GLY A 13 -9.09 -8.49 -8.95
CA GLY A 13 -9.12 -9.58 -8.00
C GLY A 13 -10.05 -10.73 -8.37
N TYR A 14 -10.44 -11.50 -7.37
CA TYR A 14 -11.18 -12.77 -7.50
C TYR A 14 -12.60 -12.62 -6.97
N ARG A 15 -13.60 -13.33 -7.52
CA ARG A 15 -15.00 -13.21 -7.06
C ARG A 15 -15.28 -13.90 -5.75
N SER A 16 -14.42 -14.84 -5.36
CA SER A 16 -14.57 -15.59 -4.12
C SER A 16 -13.22 -15.97 -3.52
N PRO A 17 -13.16 -16.28 -2.21
CA PRO A 17 -11.96 -16.84 -1.59
C PRO A 17 -11.46 -18.12 -2.29
N LYS A 18 -12.37 -19.00 -2.74
CA LYS A 18 -12.02 -20.24 -3.45
C LYS A 18 -11.30 -19.97 -4.78
N GLU A 19 -11.73 -18.96 -5.52
CA GLU A 19 -11.01 -18.51 -6.73
C GLU A 19 -9.65 -17.91 -6.38
N ALA A 20 -9.56 -17.12 -5.30
CA ALA A 20 -8.30 -16.53 -4.86
C ALA A 20 -7.25 -17.58 -4.46
N MET A 21 -7.67 -18.68 -3.84
CA MET A 21 -6.79 -19.81 -3.50
C MET A 21 -6.21 -20.51 -4.74
N SER A 22 -6.89 -20.41 -5.89
CA SER A 22 -6.41 -20.93 -7.18
C SER A 22 -5.54 -19.92 -7.95
N GLY A 23 -5.30 -18.74 -7.37
CA GLY A 23 -4.50 -17.69 -7.98
C GLY A 23 -3.02 -18.08 -8.14
N PRO A 24 -2.27 -17.40 -9.03
CA PRO A 24 -0.84 -17.62 -9.14
C PRO A 24 -0.14 -17.27 -7.84
N ARG A 25 0.86 -18.07 -7.46
CA ARG A 25 1.77 -17.73 -6.35
C ARG A 25 2.43 -16.37 -6.59
N GLU A 26 2.57 -15.62 -5.51
CA GLU A 26 3.32 -14.38 -5.48
C GLU A 26 4.80 -14.62 -5.81
N LYS A 27 5.42 -13.60 -6.41
CA LYS A 27 6.86 -13.61 -6.77
C LYS A 27 7.62 -12.49 -6.08
N ILE A 28 6.91 -11.56 -5.47
CA ILE A 28 7.47 -10.44 -4.71
C ILE A 28 6.62 -10.20 -3.47
N MET A 29 7.25 -9.62 -2.45
CA MET A 29 6.60 -9.14 -1.24
C MET A 29 7.07 -7.71 -0.96
N TYR A 30 6.13 -6.82 -0.66
CA TYR A 30 6.46 -5.48 -0.18
C TYR A 30 6.41 -5.48 1.34
N VAL A 31 7.44 -4.93 1.98
CA VAL A 31 7.59 -4.91 3.43
C VAL A 31 7.86 -3.48 3.87
N VAL A 32 7.00 -2.96 4.74
CA VAL A 32 7.27 -1.69 5.43
C VAL A 32 8.38 -1.90 6.46
N CYS A 33 9.40 -1.06 6.43
CA CYS A 33 10.55 -1.14 7.32
C CYS A 33 10.69 0.20 8.03
N ILE A 34 10.25 0.23 9.29
CA ILE A 34 10.34 1.41 10.16
C ILE A 34 11.77 1.58 10.62
N SER A 35 12.25 2.82 10.62
CA SER A 35 13.53 3.20 11.22
C SER A 35 13.35 3.54 12.70
N THR A 36 14.16 2.93 13.57
CA THR A 36 14.29 3.35 14.98
C THR A 36 15.35 4.42 15.19
N ASP A 37 16.01 4.87 14.12
CA ASP A 37 16.95 5.98 14.13
C ASP A 37 16.22 7.25 13.70
N ASP A 38 16.14 8.23 14.60
CA ASP A 38 15.43 9.51 14.44
C ASP A 38 15.99 10.39 13.32
N ASN A 39 17.11 10.00 12.69
CA ASN A 39 17.70 10.69 11.55
C ASN A 39 17.55 9.94 10.23
N LYS A 40 16.86 8.79 10.22
CA LYS A 40 16.68 7.96 9.04
C LYS A 40 15.22 7.79 8.69
N ALA A 41 14.91 8.04 7.43
CA ALA A 41 13.60 7.78 6.87
C ALA A 41 13.31 6.28 6.76
N ASP A 42 12.04 5.95 6.90
CA ASP A 42 11.49 4.61 6.69
C ASP A 42 11.70 4.13 5.25
N VAL A 43 11.59 2.82 5.04
CA VAL A 43 11.83 2.18 3.75
C VAL A 43 10.70 1.22 3.42
N LEU A 44 10.23 1.28 2.17
CA LEU A 44 9.48 0.18 1.57
C LEU A 44 10.47 -0.77 0.86
N SER A 45 10.64 -1.96 1.40
CA SER A 45 11.51 -2.99 0.81
C SER A 45 10.71 -3.90 -0.13
N THR A 46 11.25 -4.16 -1.31
CA THR A 46 10.75 -5.20 -2.22
C THR A 46 11.61 -6.44 -2.07
N VAL A 47 11.01 -7.55 -1.65
CA VAL A 47 11.66 -8.85 -1.47
C VAL A 47 11.26 -9.76 -2.61
N ASP A 48 12.23 -10.44 -3.22
CA ASP A 48 11.96 -11.49 -4.20
C ASP A 48 11.65 -12.80 -3.47
N VAL A 49 10.48 -13.35 -3.72
CA VAL A 49 9.98 -14.58 -3.07
C VAL A 49 9.69 -15.68 -4.09
N ASP A 50 10.14 -15.54 -5.34
CA ASP A 50 10.08 -16.61 -6.35
C ASP A 50 11.21 -17.63 -6.11
N PRO A 51 10.92 -18.90 -5.75
CA PRO A 51 11.95 -19.92 -5.48
C PRO A 51 12.83 -20.26 -6.68
N THR A 52 12.42 -19.87 -7.88
CA THR A 52 13.19 -20.08 -9.12
C THR A 52 14.07 -18.89 -9.49
N SER A 53 13.96 -17.77 -8.77
CA SER A 53 14.73 -16.56 -9.01
C SER A 53 16.16 -16.66 -8.47
N PRO A 54 17.19 -16.16 -9.18
CA PRO A 54 18.55 -16.08 -8.65
C PRO A 54 18.67 -15.13 -7.44
N THR A 55 17.68 -14.27 -7.21
CA THR A 55 17.61 -13.35 -6.07
C THR A 55 16.58 -13.80 -5.03
N TYR A 56 16.16 -15.07 -5.03
CA TYR A 56 15.22 -15.61 -4.05
C TYR A 56 15.66 -15.30 -2.61
N CYS A 57 14.72 -14.86 -1.77
CA CYS A 57 14.93 -14.43 -0.38
C CYS A 57 15.86 -13.21 -0.21
N GLN A 58 15.97 -12.35 -1.23
CA GLN A 58 16.75 -11.11 -1.16
C GLN A 58 15.86 -9.86 -1.27
N ILE A 59 16.29 -8.78 -0.62
CA ILE A 59 15.75 -7.44 -0.87
C ILE A 59 16.31 -6.95 -2.21
N ILE A 60 15.46 -6.88 -3.22
CA ILE A 60 15.82 -6.50 -4.60
C ILE A 60 15.65 -5.01 -4.87
N HIS A 61 14.90 -4.31 -4.03
CA HIS A 61 14.73 -2.87 -4.12
C HIS A 61 14.40 -2.27 -2.75
N LYS A 62 14.85 -1.03 -2.52
CA LYS A 62 14.55 -0.24 -1.33
C LYS A 62 14.08 1.14 -1.78
N LEU A 63 12.81 1.43 -1.59
CA LEU A 63 12.25 2.76 -1.77
C LEU A 63 12.29 3.49 -0.43
N ARG A 64 13.23 4.41 -0.27
CA ARG A 64 13.36 5.22 0.95
C ARG A 64 12.38 6.38 0.91
N MET A 65 11.66 6.60 2.01
CA MET A 65 10.75 7.75 2.13
C MET A 65 11.55 9.07 2.17
N PRO A 66 10.98 10.17 1.68
CA PRO A 66 11.66 11.46 1.65
C PRO A 66 11.79 12.12 3.04
N TYR A 67 10.94 11.74 4.00
CA TYR A 67 10.87 12.36 5.32
C TYR A 67 11.20 11.37 6.44
N VAL A 68 11.64 11.92 7.57
CA VAL A 68 11.94 11.17 8.80
C VAL A 68 10.79 11.32 9.78
N GLY A 69 10.57 10.32 10.64
CA GLY A 69 9.51 10.35 11.66
C GLY A 69 8.13 9.98 11.13
N ASP A 70 8.07 9.21 10.05
CA ASP A 70 6.80 8.84 9.39
C ASP A 70 6.04 7.78 10.14
N GLU A 71 6.77 6.75 10.57
CA GLU A 71 6.26 5.48 11.08
C GLU A 71 5.30 4.81 10.08
N LEU A 72 5.86 4.28 8.99
CA LEU A 72 5.15 3.39 8.08
C LEU A 72 4.67 2.15 8.84
N HIS A 73 3.35 1.98 9.01
CA HIS A 73 2.84 0.96 9.92
C HIS A 73 1.97 -0.10 9.22
N HIS A 74 0.82 0.29 8.71
CA HIS A 74 -0.06 -0.55 7.89
C HIS A 74 0.00 -0.11 6.43
N ALA A 75 -0.46 -0.98 5.52
CA ALA A 75 -0.48 -0.70 4.10
C ALA A 75 -1.66 -1.38 3.41
N GLY A 76 -2.10 -0.81 2.29
CA GLY A 76 -3.24 -1.30 1.53
C GLY A 76 -3.08 -1.10 0.03
N TRP A 77 -4.01 -1.66 -0.74
CA TRP A 77 -4.07 -1.47 -2.19
C TRP A 77 -5.18 -0.48 -2.55
N ASN A 78 -4.97 0.29 -3.62
CA ASN A 78 -5.99 1.19 -4.14
C ASN A 78 -7.28 0.48 -4.55
N ILE A 79 -7.16 -0.76 -5.05
CA ILE A 79 -8.31 -1.59 -5.40
C ILE A 79 -7.97 -3.08 -5.27
N CYS A 80 -8.97 -3.92 -5.01
CA CYS A 80 -8.81 -5.35 -4.78
C CYS A 80 -10.07 -6.13 -5.19
N SER A 81 -10.16 -7.39 -4.75
CA SER A 81 -11.28 -8.31 -5.00
C SER A 81 -12.65 -7.80 -4.54
N SER A 82 -12.74 -6.73 -3.74
CA SER A 82 -14.02 -6.06 -3.42
C SER A 82 -14.71 -5.47 -4.66
N CYS A 83 -13.97 -5.22 -5.75
CA CYS A 83 -14.48 -4.71 -7.02
C CYS A 83 -14.17 -5.66 -8.19
N PRO A 84 -14.67 -6.91 -8.20
CA PRO A 84 -14.22 -7.95 -9.15
C PRO A 84 -14.60 -7.65 -10.61
N ASP A 85 -15.53 -6.72 -10.84
CA ASP A 85 -16.00 -6.28 -12.16
C ASP A 85 -15.49 -4.89 -12.58
N SER A 86 -14.67 -4.25 -11.73
CA SER A 86 -14.13 -2.92 -12.03
C SER A 86 -13.10 -2.96 -13.16
N LYS A 87 -13.04 -1.88 -13.95
CA LYS A 87 -11.99 -1.67 -14.96
C LYS A 87 -10.72 -1.04 -14.37
N LEU A 88 -10.75 -0.67 -13.09
CA LEU A 88 -9.60 -0.11 -12.39
C LEU A 88 -8.53 -1.17 -12.14
N LYS A 89 -7.29 -0.73 -12.00
CA LYS A 89 -6.12 -1.60 -11.85
C LYS A 89 -5.57 -1.49 -10.43
N ARG A 90 -5.21 -2.64 -9.86
CA ARG A 90 -4.40 -2.72 -8.64
C ARG A 90 -2.95 -2.43 -8.99
N ASP A 91 -2.58 -1.16 -8.98
CA ASP A 91 -1.25 -0.67 -9.33
C ASP A 91 -0.71 0.37 -8.36
N THR A 92 -1.48 0.78 -7.37
CA THR A 92 -1.09 1.80 -6.40
C THR A 92 -1.15 1.21 -5.00
N PHE A 93 0.01 1.16 -4.33
CA PHE A 93 0.15 0.71 -2.95
C PHE A 93 0.09 1.94 -2.03
N VAL A 94 -0.74 1.87 -1.00
CA VAL A 94 -1.09 3.00 -0.13
C VAL A 94 -0.43 2.79 1.22
N LEU A 95 0.37 3.77 1.65
CA LEU A 95 1.13 3.74 2.90
C LEU A 95 0.75 4.92 3.80
N PRO A 96 -0.23 4.74 4.70
CA PRO A 96 -0.46 5.65 5.82
C PRO A 96 0.75 5.69 6.77
N CYS A 97 1.08 6.89 7.24
CA CYS A 97 2.20 7.14 8.15
C CYS A 97 1.65 7.53 9.52
N LEU A 98 1.91 6.71 10.53
CA LEU A 98 1.23 6.81 11.83
C LEU A 98 1.56 8.10 12.57
N MET A 99 2.82 8.54 12.51
CA MET A 99 3.34 9.64 13.34
C MET A 99 3.36 10.99 12.62
N SER A 100 3.46 10.96 11.29
CA SER A 100 3.56 12.19 10.49
C SER A 100 2.24 12.63 9.86
N ASP A 101 1.20 11.80 9.91
CA ASP A 101 -0.08 12.00 9.23
C ASP A 101 -0.04 12.04 7.69
N ARG A 102 1.12 11.77 7.08
CA ARG A 102 1.25 11.63 5.63
C ARG A 102 0.65 10.33 5.11
N VAL A 103 0.26 10.35 3.84
CA VAL A 103 -0.06 9.13 3.09
C VAL A 103 0.73 9.10 1.79
N TYR A 104 1.55 8.07 1.61
CA TYR A 104 2.22 7.84 0.33
C TYR A 104 1.38 6.94 -0.57
N PHE A 105 1.29 7.35 -1.83
CA PHE A 105 0.77 6.53 -2.91
C PHE A 105 1.94 6.08 -3.77
N ILE A 106 2.17 4.78 -3.81
CA ILE A 106 3.32 4.16 -4.45
C ILE A 106 2.87 3.50 -5.75
N ASP A 107 3.43 3.92 -6.88
CA ASP A 107 3.23 3.25 -8.17
C ASP A 107 4.00 1.92 -8.18
N THR A 108 3.28 0.86 -8.53
CA THR A 108 3.79 -0.52 -8.64
C THR A 108 3.71 -1.05 -10.07
N SER A 109 3.49 -0.17 -11.06
CA SER A 109 3.52 -0.52 -12.48
C SER A 109 4.85 -1.17 -12.89
N ASN A 110 5.98 -0.77 -12.25
CA ASN A 110 7.17 -1.60 -12.12
C ASN A 110 7.22 -2.29 -10.76
N ALA A 111 6.70 -3.52 -10.71
CA ALA A 111 6.52 -4.24 -9.44
C ALA A 111 7.85 -4.59 -8.71
N ARG A 112 8.98 -4.66 -9.41
CA ARG A 112 10.28 -4.96 -8.79
C ARG A 112 11.01 -3.73 -8.27
N ALA A 113 10.61 -2.53 -8.70
CA ALA A 113 11.18 -1.26 -8.29
C ALA A 113 10.08 -0.18 -8.24
N PRO A 114 9.19 -0.24 -7.22
CA PRO A 114 8.11 0.73 -7.06
C PRO A 114 8.64 2.14 -6.81
N ALA A 115 7.83 3.15 -7.09
CA ALA A 115 8.21 4.57 -6.94
C ALA A 115 7.08 5.39 -6.31
N ILE A 116 7.42 6.50 -5.66
CA ILE A 116 6.41 7.42 -5.12
C ILE A 116 5.67 8.08 -6.30
N LYS A 117 4.35 7.87 -6.34
CA LYS A 117 3.44 8.46 -7.33
C LYS A 117 2.87 9.79 -6.85
N LYS A 118 2.52 9.85 -5.57
CA LYS A 118 1.92 11.02 -4.92
C LYS A 118 2.16 10.94 -3.41
N VAL A 119 2.26 12.11 -2.78
CA VAL A 119 2.22 12.27 -1.33
C VAL A 119 0.97 13.08 -1.00
N LEU A 120 0.20 12.64 0.01
CA LEU A 120 -0.79 13.47 0.68
C LEU A 120 -0.12 14.03 1.94
N GLU A 121 0.07 15.34 1.97
CA GLU A 121 0.68 16.04 3.10
C GLU A 121 -0.30 16.13 4.30
N PRO A 122 0.21 16.24 5.55
CA PRO A 122 -0.60 16.16 6.78
C PRO A 122 -1.76 17.16 6.80
N GLU A 123 -1.53 18.36 6.29
CA GLU A 123 -2.48 19.46 6.32
C GLU A 123 -3.77 19.12 5.56
N GLU A 124 -3.71 18.24 4.55
CA GLU A 124 -4.91 17.81 3.83
C GLU A 124 -5.86 17.03 4.74
N MET A 125 -5.34 16.18 5.62
CA MET A 125 -6.13 15.41 6.58
C MET A 125 -6.59 16.29 7.74
N HIS A 126 -5.72 17.19 8.21
CA HIS A 126 -6.00 18.07 9.34
C HIS A 126 -7.15 19.04 9.06
N LYS A 127 -7.38 19.43 7.80
CA LYS A 127 -8.57 20.22 7.37
C LYS A 127 -9.89 19.55 7.76
N HIS A 128 -9.89 18.24 7.95
CA HIS A 128 -11.05 17.44 8.36
C HIS A 128 -11.05 17.11 9.85
N GLY A 129 -10.08 17.62 10.63
CA GLY A 129 -9.95 17.33 12.05
C GLY A 129 -9.44 15.91 12.35
N LEU A 130 -8.88 15.24 11.34
CA LEU A 130 -8.36 13.87 11.42
C LEU A 130 -6.83 13.86 11.48
N ALA A 131 -6.25 12.85 12.12
CA ALA A 131 -4.81 12.58 12.21
C ALA A 131 -4.56 11.09 12.51
N THR A 132 -3.30 10.66 12.54
CA THR A 132 -2.81 9.31 12.81
C THR A 132 -3.45 8.24 11.91
N PRO A 133 -3.28 8.35 10.58
CA PRO A 133 -3.85 7.40 9.64
C PRO A 133 -3.14 6.05 9.77
N HIS A 134 -3.92 4.98 9.74
CA HIS A 134 -3.47 3.66 10.12
C HIS A 134 -3.75 2.61 9.03
N THR A 135 -4.95 2.02 8.99
CA THR A 135 -5.25 0.91 8.08
C THR A 135 -5.90 1.39 6.80
N ALA A 136 -5.28 1.08 5.65
CA ALA A 136 -5.85 1.36 4.33
C ALA A 136 -6.58 0.14 3.74
N HIS A 137 -7.80 0.33 3.27
CA HIS A 137 -8.63 -0.67 2.61
C HIS A 137 -9.23 -0.17 1.29
N CYS A 138 -9.42 -1.10 0.36
CA CYS A 138 -10.12 -0.90 -0.92
C CYS A 138 -11.63 -1.12 -0.75
N SER A 139 -12.44 -0.11 -1.03
CA SER A 139 -13.91 -0.17 -0.99
C SER A 139 -14.50 -0.85 -2.23
N PRO A 140 -15.66 -1.54 -2.15
CA PRO A 140 -16.40 -2.08 -3.31
C PRO A 140 -16.83 -1.04 -4.37
N THR A 141 -16.82 0.25 -4.01
CA THR A 141 -17.16 1.37 -4.90
C THR A 141 -15.93 2.00 -5.57
N GLY A 142 -14.73 1.51 -5.24
CA GLY A 142 -13.47 1.92 -5.87
C GLY A 142 -12.71 3.03 -5.14
N GLU A 143 -13.22 3.52 -4.02
CA GLU A 143 -12.52 4.42 -3.11
C GLU A 143 -11.52 3.67 -2.23
N ILE A 144 -10.57 4.45 -1.71
CA ILE A 144 -9.61 4.02 -0.70
C ILE A 144 -10.13 4.56 0.62
N ILE A 145 -10.31 3.69 1.61
CA ILE A 145 -10.74 4.03 2.96
C ILE A 145 -9.51 3.90 3.86
N ILE A 146 -9.28 4.89 4.73
CA ILE A 146 -8.12 4.89 5.63
C ILE A 146 -8.59 5.20 7.04
N SER A 147 -8.52 4.22 7.95
CA SER A 147 -8.86 4.48 9.35
C SER A 147 -7.91 5.50 9.98
N THR A 148 -8.41 6.38 10.83
CA THR A 148 -7.64 7.37 11.61
C THR A 148 -7.88 7.14 13.09
N MET A 149 -6.87 7.31 13.94
CA MET A 149 -7.01 7.04 15.39
C MET A 149 -7.28 8.30 16.21
N GLY A 150 -6.97 9.48 15.67
CA GLY A 150 -6.86 10.69 16.48
C GLY A 150 -7.11 11.98 15.69
N LYS A 151 -6.91 13.08 16.41
CA LYS A 151 -7.05 14.45 15.93
C LYS A 151 -5.68 15.14 15.88
N PRO A 152 -5.55 16.26 15.14
CA PRO A 152 -4.31 17.02 15.08
C PRO A 152 -3.80 17.54 16.43
N ASN A 153 -4.68 17.66 17.44
CA ASN A 153 -4.30 18.08 18.79
C ASN A 153 -3.80 16.92 19.69
N GLY A 154 -3.72 15.70 19.17
CA GLY A 154 -3.28 14.51 19.90
C GLY A 154 -4.39 13.76 20.64
N ASP A 155 -5.63 14.26 20.64
CA ASP A 155 -6.75 13.53 21.24
C ASP A 155 -7.16 12.33 20.38
N GLY A 156 -7.59 11.25 21.03
CA GLY A 156 -8.21 10.12 20.35
C GLY A 156 -9.56 10.48 19.73
N LEU A 157 -9.87 9.92 18.57
CA LEU A 157 -11.17 10.06 17.89
C LEU A 157 -11.68 8.73 17.37
N GLY A 158 -10.90 8.04 16.52
CA GLY A 158 -11.31 6.84 15.79
C GLY A 158 -12.31 7.17 14.67
N ASP A 159 -11.84 7.32 13.43
CA ASP A 159 -12.67 7.64 12.25
C ASP A 159 -12.12 7.00 10.95
N PHE A 160 -12.67 7.32 9.77
CA PHE A 160 -12.27 6.81 8.43
C PHE A 160 -12.17 7.85 7.32
#